data_AF-A0A5C3Q0R8-F1
#
_entry.id   AF-A0A5C3Q0R8-F1
#
_cell.length_a   1.000
_cell.length_b   1.000
_cell.length_c   1.000
_cell.angle_alpha   90.00
_cell.angle_beta   90.00
_cell.angle_gamma   90.00
#
_symmetry.space_group_name_H-M   'P 1'
#
loop_
_entity.id
_entity.type
_entity.pdbx_description
1 polymer ?
#
loop_
_entity_poly.entity_id
_entity_poly.type
_entity_poly.pdbx_seq_one_letter_code
_entity_poly.pdbx_strand_id
1 'polypeptide(L)'
;MAVSSRTREFREYVRQKEGQAPDHKCRKLSRPAKRSPESERQELLNKEYVKEAYNVFNHISTLTRMLSSVRKAYLNVDARGPPMIRHTPRTIDIAGGEQSWSDIRNLTNEERDQIDLQARVILSRCKDRVAQLEELEKRRAEHTASQQNPLTRLLPARLRQDDSTAASDFVAAHHASITWYLSRRLTEASQLLRDMQEERMKRQLERTRTLGSGAAREAAFLGSSPHLNPANITPPSPADSSASGSWLGGASNLASSFAASIGSSATFDPSHSASTIRPGGMSASTTMRDDWMSETDEEELELSASQIQQFEEENANILQNVQDTLASVQQAEARLMEISALQMELVTHLTKQTEQTEQLYEDAIATAATVEKGNEQLKEARRRARDGRKWILLFLIGASLSLLFLHYY
;
A
#
# COMPACT_ATOMS: atom_id res chain seq x y z
N MET A 1 -24.93 22.58 3.42
CA MET A 1 -26.20 22.59 2.67
C MET A 1 -27.05 21.42 3.14
N ALA A 2 -28.22 21.68 3.73
CA ALA A 2 -29.11 20.61 4.18
C ALA A 2 -29.86 20.03 2.97
N VAL A 3 -29.65 18.73 2.69
CA VAL A 3 -30.35 18.03 1.60
C VAL A 3 -31.80 17.79 2.03
N SER A 4 -32.74 18.57 1.49
CA SER A 4 -34.16 18.41 1.77
C SER A 4 -34.76 17.32 0.87
N SER A 5 -35.34 16.28 1.48
CA SER A 5 -35.94 15.15 0.78
C SER A 5 -37.27 15.54 0.13
N ARG A 6 -37.27 15.74 -1.21
CA ARG A 6 -38.45 16.06 -2.03
C ARG A 6 -39.27 14.84 -2.46
N THR A 7 -39.02 13.67 -1.87
CA THR A 7 -39.68 12.40 -2.23
C THR A 7 -41.21 12.47 -2.06
N ARG A 8 -41.71 13.28 -1.10
CA ARG A 8 -43.15 13.46 -0.88
C ARG A 8 -43.81 14.23 -2.03
N GLU A 9 -43.24 15.38 -2.40
CA GLU A 9 -43.70 16.18 -3.55
C GLU A 9 -43.71 15.33 -4.83
N PHE A 10 -42.65 14.55 -5.07
CA PHE A 10 -42.59 13.65 -6.23
C PHE A 10 -43.75 12.64 -6.25
N ARG A 11 -44.05 11.98 -5.11
CA ARG A 11 -45.17 11.03 -5.03
C ARG A 11 -46.52 11.69 -5.29
N GLU A 12 -46.72 12.92 -4.83
CA GLU A 12 -47.94 13.68 -5.07
C GLU A 12 -48.10 14.03 -6.55
N TYR A 13 -47.03 14.48 -7.22
CA TYR A 13 -47.05 14.75 -8.66
C TYR A 13 -47.31 13.49 -9.48
N VAL A 14 -46.73 12.34 -9.10
CA VAL A 14 -47.01 11.06 -9.75
C VAL A 14 -48.49 10.70 -9.66
N ARG A 15 -49.08 10.78 -8.46
CA ARG A 15 -50.50 10.49 -8.23
C ARG A 15 -51.41 11.47 -8.98
N GLN A 16 -51.03 12.74 -9.06
CA GLN A 16 -51.76 13.76 -9.82
C GLN A 16 -51.75 13.48 -11.33
N LYS A 17 -50.62 12.97 -11.85
CA LYS A 17 -50.45 12.65 -13.28
C LYS A 17 -51.03 11.30 -13.68
N GLU A 18 -51.14 10.37 -12.75
CA GLU A 18 -51.77 9.06 -12.96
C GLU A 18 -53.23 9.20 -13.44
N GLY A 19 -53.98 10.17 -12.91
CA GLY A 19 -55.36 10.45 -13.36
C GLY A 19 -55.49 11.25 -14.67
N GLN A 20 -54.41 11.84 -15.19
CA GLN A 20 -54.40 12.62 -16.45
C GLN A 20 -53.88 11.82 -17.64
N ALA A 21 -53.22 10.69 -17.39
CA ALA A 21 -52.78 9.81 -18.46
C ALA A 21 -54.03 9.13 -19.07
N PRO A 22 -54.25 9.20 -20.40
CA PRO A 22 -55.31 8.40 -21.00
C PRO A 22 -55.05 6.94 -20.65
N ASP A 23 -56.09 6.21 -20.22
CA ASP A 23 -56.09 4.76 -20.05
C ASP A 23 -55.59 4.14 -21.35
N HIS A 24 -54.29 3.93 -21.44
CA HIS A 24 -53.65 3.24 -22.54
C HIS A 24 -53.95 1.78 -22.30
N LYS A 25 -55.23 1.39 -22.51
CA LYS A 25 -55.82 0.05 -22.41
C LYS A 25 -54.73 -0.91 -22.06
N CYS A 26 -54.46 -1.05 -20.75
CA CYS A 26 -53.25 -1.65 -20.18
C CYS A 26 -52.77 -2.70 -21.17
N ARG A 27 -51.82 -2.33 -22.05
CA ARG A 27 -51.48 -3.15 -23.20
C ARG A 27 -50.69 -4.24 -22.56
N LYS A 28 -51.39 -5.28 -22.04
CA LYS A 28 -50.96 -6.23 -21.02
C LYS A 28 -49.47 -6.15 -20.98
N LEU A 29 -48.91 -5.29 -20.09
CA LEU A 29 -47.46 -5.12 -19.97
C LEU A 29 -46.96 -6.54 -20.02
N SER A 30 -46.26 -6.90 -21.12
CA SER A 30 -46.13 -8.30 -21.52
C SER A 30 -45.78 -9.04 -20.26
N ARG A 31 -46.67 -9.94 -19.79
CA ARG A 31 -46.53 -10.67 -18.53
C ARG A 31 -45.04 -10.88 -18.33
N PRO A 32 -44.39 -10.32 -17.28
CA PRO A 32 -42.94 -10.11 -17.24
C PRO A 32 -42.33 -11.36 -17.82
N ALA A 33 -41.74 -11.23 -19.02
CA ALA A 33 -41.37 -12.38 -19.82
C ALA A 33 -40.65 -13.32 -18.87
N LYS A 34 -41.24 -14.51 -18.64
CA LYS A 34 -40.83 -15.43 -17.57
C LYS A 34 -39.31 -15.48 -17.64
N ARG A 35 -38.63 -14.89 -16.62
CA ARG A 35 -37.18 -14.68 -16.68
C ARG A 35 -36.57 -16.01 -17.09
N SER A 36 -35.69 -15.98 -18.09
CA SER A 36 -35.01 -17.21 -18.47
C SER A 36 -34.29 -17.74 -17.22
N PRO A 37 -34.31 -19.05 -16.97
CA PRO A 37 -33.60 -19.64 -15.83
C PRO A 37 -32.10 -19.27 -15.83
N GLU A 38 -31.53 -19.00 -17.01
CA GLU A 38 -30.17 -18.46 -17.18
C GLU A 38 -30.00 -17.04 -16.63
N SER A 39 -30.97 -16.15 -16.83
CA SER A 39 -30.93 -14.77 -16.31
C SER A 39 -31.01 -14.75 -14.77
N GLU A 40 -31.83 -15.63 -14.17
CA GLU A 40 -31.90 -15.75 -12.71
C GLU A 40 -30.59 -16.30 -12.12
N ARG A 41 -29.98 -17.29 -12.79
CA ARG A 41 -28.66 -17.81 -12.40
C ARG A 41 -27.59 -16.73 -12.44
N GLN A 42 -27.58 -15.92 -13.51
CA GLN A 42 -26.63 -14.81 -13.65
C GLN A 42 -26.80 -13.75 -12.56
N GLU A 43 -28.03 -13.44 -12.18
CA GLU A 43 -28.31 -12.49 -11.09
C GLU A 43 -27.78 -13.00 -9.73
N LEU A 44 -27.90 -14.30 -9.46
CA LEU A 44 -27.35 -14.92 -8.24
C LEU A 44 -25.82 -14.87 -8.24
N LEU A 45 -25.17 -15.22 -9.36
CA LEU A 45 -23.72 -15.13 -9.50
C LEU A 45 -23.21 -13.69 -9.30
N ASN A 46 -23.92 -12.70 -9.84
CA ASN A 46 -23.56 -11.29 -9.62
C ASN A 46 -23.71 -10.88 -8.15
N LYS A 47 -24.74 -11.37 -7.45
CA LYS A 47 -24.92 -11.11 -6.02
C LYS A 47 -23.81 -11.74 -5.19
N GLU A 48 -23.41 -12.96 -5.50
CA GLU A 48 -22.30 -13.64 -4.85
C GLU A 48 -20.98 -12.92 -5.08
N TYR A 49 -20.71 -12.52 -6.33
CA TYR A 49 -19.54 -11.72 -6.71
C TYR A 49 -19.44 -10.43 -5.88
N VAL A 50 -20.52 -9.64 -5.85
CA VAL A 50 -20.55 -8.37 -5.10
C VAL A 50 -20.40 -8.62 -3.61
N LYS A 51 -21.01 -9.67 -3.06
CA LYS A 51 -20.85 -10.04 -1.65
C LYS A 51 -19.39 -10.36 -1.31
N GLU A 52 -18.71 -11.15 -2.14
CA GLU A 52 -17.29 -11.45 -1.95
C GLU A 52 -16.42 -10.19 -2.07
N ALA A 53 -16.73 -9.29 -3.01
CA ALA A 53 -16.05 -8.01 -3.13
C ALA A 53 -16.19 -7.15 -1.86
N TYR A 54 -17.38 -7.10 -1.25
CA TYR A 54 -17.58 -6.42 0.03
C TYR A 54 -16.81 -7.07 1.19
N ASN A 55 -16.69 -8.40 1.21
CA ASN A 55 -15.87 -9.08 2.20
C ASN A 55 -14.39 -8.65 2.10
N VAL A 56 -13.84 -8.63 0.88
CA VAL A 56 -12.48 -8.15 0.61
C VAL A 56 -12.32 -6.69 1.03
N PHE A 57 -13.28 -5.83 0.65
CA PHE A 57 -13.29 -4.43 1.04
C PHE A 57 -13.25 -4.26 2.57
N ASN A 58 -14.07 -5.01 3.31
CA ASN A 58 -14.11 -4.95 4.76
C ASN A 58 -12.76 -5.36 5.38
N HIS A 59 -12.11 -6.39 4.84
CA HIS A 59 -10.77 -6.80 5.28
C HIS A 59 -9.72 -5.72 5.02
N ILE A 60 -9.69 -5.14 3.81
CA ILE A 60 -8.75 -4.06 3.47
C ILE A 60 -9.02 -2.82 4.34
N SER A 61 -10.28 -2.41 4.48
CA SER A 61 -10.66 -1.23 5.27
C SER A 61 -10.33 -1.41 6.75
N THR A 62 -10.59 -2.59 7.32
CA THR A 62 -10.24 -2.91 8.71
C THR A 62 -8.73 -2.87 8.91
N LEU A 63 -7.97 -3.46 7.98
CA LEU A 63 -6.51 -3.45 8.03
C LEU A 63 -5.96 -2.01 7.94
N THR A 64 -6.39 -1.22 6.98
CA THR A 64 -5.95 0.18 6.81
C THR A 64 -6.23 1.01 8.06
N ARG A 65 -7.42 0.84 8.66
CA ARG A 65 -7.79 1.52 9.89
C ARG A 65 -6.93 1.06 11.07
N MET A 66 -6.71 -0.24 11.22
CA MET A 66 -5.80 -0.80 12.22
C MET A 66 -4.39 -0.21 12.05
N LEU A 67 -3.78 -0.29 10.87
CA LEU A 67 -2.43 0.23 10.60
C LEU A 67 -2.30 1.72 10.95
N SER A 68 -3.29 2.54 10.56
CA SER A 68 -3.29 3.96 10.91
C SER A 68 -3.42 4.23 12.42
N SER A 69 -4.21 3.44 13.15
CA SER A 69 -4.34 3.58 14.60
C SER A 69 -3.06 3.20 15.35
N VAL A 70 -2.39 2.13 14.90
CA VAL A 70 -1.18 1.61 15.56
C VAL A 70 0.08 2.34 15.11
N ARG A 71 0.04 3.11 14.01
CA ARG A 71 1.21 3.83 13.45
C ARG A 71 2.03 4.57 14.51
N LYS A 72 1.40 5.34 15.39
CA LYS A 72 2.13 6.12 16.41
C LYS A 72 2.87 5.20 17.39
N ALA A 73 2.17 4.21 17.95
CA ALA A 73 2.75 3.27 18.92
C ALA A 73 3.80 2.34 18.28
N TYR A 74 3.61 1.99 17.00
CA TYR A 74 4.53 1.20 16.20
C TYR A 74 5.86 1.92 15.97
N LEU A 75 5.82 3.21 15.64
CA LEU A 75 7.01 4.01 15.33
C LEU A 75 7.80 4.48 16.56
N ASN A 76 7.22 4.42 17.76
CA ASN A 76 7.87 4.76 19.02
C ASN A 76 8.87 3.65 19.45
N VAL A 77 10.06 3.62 18.86
CA VAL A 77 11.13 2.62 19.15
C VAL A 77 11.90 2.94 20.45
N ASP A 78 11.43 3.90 21.26
CA ASP A 78 12.14 4.35 22.46
C ASP A 78 12.31 3.24 23.50
N ALA A 79 13.58 2.97 23.82
CA ALA A 79 14.05 1.89 24.70
C ALA A 79 13.78 2.12 26.20
N ARG A 80 13.04 3.16 26.57
CA ARG A 80 12.77 3.49 27.97
C ARG A 80 11.27 3.34 28.25
N GLY A 81 10.78 2.13 28.07
CA GLY A 81 9.55 1.73 28.72
C GLY A 81 9.76 1.84 30.24
N PRO A 82 8.83 2.44 31.00
CA PRO A 82 8.93 2.46 32.46
C PRO A 82 9.09 1.01 32.98
N PRO A 83 9.98 0.77 33.96
CA PRO A 83 10.20 -0.57 34.46
C PRO A 83 8.91 -1.04 35.14
N MET A 84 8.51 -2.27 34.85
CA MET A 84 7.36 -2.94 35.47
C MET A 84 5.97 -2.36 35.16
N ILE A 85 5.48 -2.59 33.95
CA ILE A 85 4.05 -2.88 33.78
C ILE A 85 3.96 -4.34 33.34
N ARG A 86 3.28 -5.17 34.14
CA ARG A 86 2.96 -6.57 33.81
C ARG A 86 2.03 -6.53 32.60
N HIS A 87 2.61 -6.59 31.40
CA HIS A 87 1.84 -6.69 30.17
C HIS A 87 1.37 -8.13 30.02
N THR A 88 0.08 -8.36 30.21
CA THR A 88 -0.59 -9.60 29.80
C THR A 88 -0.37 -9.77 28.30
N PRO A 89 0.07 -10.95 27.81
CA PRO A 89 0.17 -11.20 26.37
C PRO A 89 -1.22 -11.04 25.77
N ARG A 90 -1.45 -9.92 25.09
CA ARG A 90 -2.71 -9.67 24.41
C ARG A 90 -2.65 -10.46 23.12
N THR A 91 -3.53 -11.45 22.97
CA THR A 91 -3.74 -12.08 21.67
C THR A 91 -4.27 -11.00 20.73
N ILE A 92 -3.43 -10.62 19.78
CA ILE A 92 -3.72 -9.57 18.82
C ILE A 92 -4.83 -10.07 17.88
N ASP A 93 -6.08 -9.72 18.20
CA ASP A 93 -7.25 -10.04 17.38
C ASP A 93 -7.56 -8.89 16.41
N ILE A 94 -7.28 -9.14 15.13
CA ILE A 94 -7.51 -8.22 14.01
C ILE A 94 -9.02 -8.07 13.74
N ALA A 95 -9.85 -9.04 14.17
CA ALA A 95 -11.30 -8.93 14.13
C ALA A 95 -11.87 -8.16 15.33
N GLY A 96 -11.04 -7.88 16.35
CA GLY A 96 -11.41 -7.06 17.50
C GLY A 96 -11.71 -5.63 17.08
N GLY A 97 -12.81 -5.07 17.58
CA GLY A 97 -13.28 -3.72 17.26
C GLY A 97 -12.25 -2.61 17.52
N GLU A 98 -12.53 -1.42 16.96
CA GLU A 98 -11.64 -0.23 16.96
C GLU A 98 -11.01 0.10 18.32
N GLN A 99 -11.71 -0.14 19.43
CA GLN A 99 -11.19 0.15 20.77
C GLN A 99 -9.92 -0.65 21.13
N SER A 100 -9.74 -1.87 20.59
CA SER A 100 -8.60 -2.71 20.98
C SER A 100 -7.24 -2.12 20.57
N TRP A 101 -7.23 -1.24 19.57
CA TRP A 101 -6.01 -0.72 18.95
C TRP A 101 -5.69 0.71 19.32
N SER A 102 -6.69 1.52 19.71
CA SER A 102 -6.49 2.91 20.16
C SER A 102 -5.84 3.02 21.54
N ASP A 103 -6.01 2.00 22.39
CA ASP A 103 -5.56 2.01 23.78
C ASP A 103 -4.09 1.61 23.94
N ILE A 104 -3.43 1.21 22.85
CA ILE A 104 -2.05 0.74 22.84
C ILE A 104 -1.13 1.95 22.61
N ARG A 105 -0.49 2.45 23.68
CA ARG A 105 0.49 3.56 23.59
C ARG A 105 1.87 3.11 23.13
N ASN A 106 2.30 1.92 23.53
CA ASN A 106 3.63 1.38 23.26
C ASN A 106 3.51 -0.09 22.83
N LEU A 107 4.34 -0.51 21.87
CA LEU A 107 4.48 -1.92 21.48
C LEU A 107 5.91 -2.41 21.72
N THR A 108 6.02 -3.69 22.03
CA THR A 108 7.29 -4.41 22.05
C THR A 108 7.77 -4.72 20.62
N ASN A 109 9.05 -5.07 20.47
CA ASN A 109 9.59 -5.44 19.16
C ASN A 109 8.90 -6.69 18.57
N GLU A 110 8.52 -7.63 19.44
CA GLU A 110 7.82 -8.87 19.07
C GLU A 110 6.38 -8.60 18.61
N GLU A 111 5.63 -7.75 19.32
CA GLU A 111 4.26 -7.39 18.93
C GLU A 111 4.26 -6.63 17.58
N ARG A 112 5.25 -5.78 17.32
CA ARG A 112 5.43 -5.13 16.01
C ARG A 112 5.64 -6.14 14.90
N ASP A 113 6.49 -7.14 15.13
CA ASP A 113 6.76 -8.21 14.18
C ASP A 113 5.53 -9.08 13.91
N GLN A 114 4.71 -9.32 14.94
CA GLN A 114 3.43 -10.01 14.79
C GLN A 114 2.46 -9.19 13.94
N ILE A 115 2.38 -7.88 14.14
CA ILE A 115 1.55 -6.98 13.32
C ILE A 115 2.01 -7.00 11.87
N ASP A 116 3.33 -6.93 11.61
CA ASP A 116 3.89 -7.00 10.26
C ASP A 116 3.52 -8.31 9.56
N LEU A 117 3.70 -9.44 10.24
CA LEU A 117 3.37 -10.76 9.72
C LEU A 117 1.88 -10.88 9.40
N GLN A 118 1.03 -10.46 10.35
CA GLN A 118 -0.42 -10.51 10.21
C GLN A 118 -0.91 -9.61 9.07
N ALA A 119 -0.42 -8.37 8.98
CA ALA A 119 -0.75 -7.45 7.92
C ALA A 119 -0.36 -8.01 6.55
N ARG A 120 0.83 -8.60 6.42
CA ARG A 120 1.31 -9.23 5.18
C ARG A 120 0.41 -10.39 4.75
N VAL A 121 0.05 -11.28 5.69
CA VAL A 121 -0.84 -12.42 5.40
C VAL A 121 -2.21 -11.94 4.92
N ILE A 122 -2.78 -10.89 5.52
CA ILE A 122 -4.05 -10.32 5.09
C ILE A 122 -3.91 -9.69 3.70
N LEU A 123 -2.86 -8.91 3.44
CA LEU A 123 -2.63 -8.29 2.13
C LEU A 123 -2.50 -9.35 1.04
N SER A 124 -1.71 -10.42 1.27
CA SER A 124 -1.57 -11.53 0.31
C SER A 124 -2.91 -12.22 0.07
N ARG A 125 -3.67 -12.52 1.13
CA ARG A 125 -4.97 -13.17 0.98
C ARG A 125 -5.98 -12.30 0.24
N CYS A 126 -6.00 -11.00 0.50
CA CYS A 126 -6.84 -10.04 -0.22
C CYS A 126 -6.44 -9.96 -1.70
N LYS A 127 -5.14 -9.91 -2.01
CA LYS A 127 -4.62 -9.96 -3.38
C LYS A 127 -5.11 -11.21 -4.11
N ASP A 128 -4.94 -12.39 -3.51
CA ASP A 128 -5.38 -13.66 -4.12
C ASP A 128 -6.89 -13.69 -4.34
N ARG A 129 -7.66 -13.11 -3.42
CA ARG A 129 -9.11 -13.02 -3.55
C ARG A 129 -9.54 -12.05 -4.66
N VAL A 130 -8.83 -10.94 -4.84
CA VAL A 130 -9.06 -10.03 -5.97
C VAL A 130 -8.73 -10.74 -7.29
N ALA A 131 -7.62 -11.46 -7.37
CA ALA A 131 -7.28 -12.26 -8.55
C ALA A 131 -8.34 -13.34 -8.85
N GLN A 132 -8.92 -13.98 -7.83
CA GLN A 132 -10.04 -14.91 -8.00
C GLN A 132 -11.30 -14.22 -8.55
N LEU A 133 -11.60 -12.99 -8.10
CA LEU A 133 -12.73 -12.21 -8.63
C LEU A 133 -12.50 -11.84 -10.10
N GLU A 134 -11.28 -11.49 -10.49
CA GLU A 134 -10.94 -11.20 -11.88
C GLU A 134 -11.07 -12.44 -12.77
N GLU A 135 -10.60 -13.59 -12.30
CA GLU A 135 -10.76 -14.86 -13.02
C GLU A 135 -12.24 -15.27 -13.13
N LEU A 136 -13.06 -14.99 -12.10
CA LEU A 136 -14.51 -15.19 -12.18
C LEU A 136 -15.14 -14.32 -13.27
N GLU A 137 -14.73 -13.06 -13.41
CA GLU A 137 -15.23 -12.20 -14.48
C GLU A 137 -14.74 -12.63 -15.85
N LYS A 138 -13.48 -13.05 -15.96
CA LYS A 138 -12.93 -13.57 -17.21
C LYS A 138 -13.70 -14.80 -17.70
N ARG A 139 -13.95 -15.78 -16.82
CA ARG A 139 -14.75 -16.97 -17.16
C ARG A 139 -16.17 -16.63 -17.56
N ARG A 140 -16.76 -15.61 -16.94
CA ARG A 140 -18.08 -15.10 -17.29
C ARG A 140 -18.09 -14.44 -18.67
N ALA A 141 -17.10 -13.61 -18.98
CA ALA A 141 -16.94 -12.99 -20.29
C ALA A 141 -16.74 -14.06 -21.39
N GLU A 142 -15.93 -15.08 -21.12
CA GLU A 142 -15.75 -16.23 -22.02
C GLU A 142 -17.06 -17.01 -22.22
N HIS A 143 -17.82 -17.24 -21.15
CA HIS A 143 -19.13 -17.91 -21.24
C HIS A 143 -20.11 -17.08 -22.07
N THR A 144 -20.21 -15.77 -21.84
CA THR A 144 -21.03 -14.87 -22.66
C THR A 144 -20.58 -14.87 -24.12
N ALA A 145 -19.27 -14.86 -24.39
CA ALA A 145 -18.72 -14.92 -25.74
C ALA A 145 -19.04 -16.27 -26.42
N SER A 146 -19.00 -17.38 -25.68
CA SER A 146 -19.33 -18.72 -26.18
C SER A 146 -20.82 -18.91 -26.48
N GLN A 147 -21.69 -18.19 -25.76
CA GLN A 147 -23.13 -18.18 -26.00
C GLN A 147 -23.52 -17.37 -27.25
N GLN A 148 -22.63 -16.51 -27.78
CA GLN A 148 -22.91 -15.81 -29.02
C GLN A 148 -22.82 -16.77 -30.22
N ASN A 149 -23.92 -16.90 -30.95
CA ASN A 149 -24.00 -17.78 -32.12
C ASN A 149 -22.89 -17.43 -33.14
N PRO A 150 -22.20 -18.42 -33.76
CA PRO A 150 -21.13 -18.14 -34.73
C PRO A 150 -21.64 -17.35 -35.95
N LEU A 151 -22.92 -17.46 -36.27
CA LEU A 151 -23.57 -16.75 -37.37
C LEU A 151 -23.79 -15.25 -37.07
N THR A 152 -23.97 -14.86 -35.79
CA THR A 152 -24.03 -13.43 -35.44
C THR A 152 -22.66 -12.78 -35.54
N ARG A 153 -21.57 -13.57 -35.57
CA ARG A 153 -20.22 -13.07 -35.83
C ARG A 153 -20.03 -12.52 -37.25
N LEU A 154 -20.78 -13.05 -38.22
CA LEU A 154 -20.75 -12.65 -39.63
C LEU A 154 -21.66 -11.45 -39.95
N LEU A 155 -22.55 -11.06 -39.01
CA LEU A 155 -23.43 -9.92 -39.22
C LEU A 155 -22.67 -8.60 -39.02
N PRO A 156 -23.01 -7.54 -39.78
CA PRO A 156 -22.45 -6.21 -39.58
C PRO A 156 -22.66 -5.74 -38.14
N ALA A 157 -21.67 -5.06 -37.55
CA ALA A 157 -21.71 -4.59 -36.15
C ALA A 157 -23.00 -3.83 -35.77
N ARG A 158 -23.64 -3.16 -36.74
CA ARG A 158 -24.91 -2.44 -36.57
C ARG A 158 -26.13 -3.33 -36.25
N LEU A 159 -26.07 -4.63 -36.52
CA LEU A 159 -27.14 -5.60 -36.26
C LEU A 159 -26.76 -6.61 -35.17
N ARG A 160 -25.58 -6.46 -34.55
CA ARG A 160 -25.02 -7.40 -33.57
C ARG A 160 -25.33 -7.05 -32.11
N GLN A 161 -25.66 -5.80 -31.81
CA GLN A 161 -25.86 -5.35 -30.43
C GLN A 161 -27.30 -5.60 -30.01
N ASP A 162 -27.53 -6.74 -29.37
CA ASP A 162 -28.75 -7.03 -28.64
C ASP A 162 -28.66 -6.40 -27.23
N ASP A 163 -29.80 -6.01 -26.66
CA ASP A 163 -29.89 -5.45 -25.30
C ASP A 163 -29.18 -6.33 -24.24
N SER A 164 -29.15 -7.66 -24.43
CA SER A 164 -28.45 -8.60 -23.53
C SER A 164 -26.93 -8.50 -23.61
N THR A 165 -26.36 -8.22 -24.79
CA THR A 165 -24.92 -8.00 -24.94
C THR A 165 -24.49 -6.69 -24.30
N ALA A 166 -25.24 -5.61 -24.52
CA ALA A 166 -24.99 -4.32 -23.87
C ALA A 166 -25.09 -4.40 -22.34
N ALA A 167 -26.08 -5.13 -21.82
CA ALA A 167 -26.19 -5.37 -20.38
C ALA A 167 -25.01 -6.19 -19.84
N SER A 168 -24.52 -7.18 -20.59
CA SER A 168 -23.33 -7.95 -20.19
C SER A 168 -22.07 -7.08 -20.15
N ASP A 169 -21.86 -6.26 -21.17
CA ASP A 169 -20.70 -5.36 -21.26
C ASP A 169 -20.69 -4.34 -20.12
N PHE A 170 -21.86 -3.80 -19.76
CA PHE A 170 -22.00 -2.92 -18.60
C PHE A 170 -21.66 -3.63 -17.28
N VAL A 171 -22.10 -4.89 -17.09
CA VAL A 171 -21.76 -5.62 -15.87
C VAL A 171 -20.27 -5.99 -15.85
N ALA A 172 -19.66 -6.28 -17.00
CA ALA A 172 -18.22 -6.51 -17.09
C ALA A 172 -17.42 -5.25 -16.73
N ALA A 173 -17.80 -4.08 -17.27
CA ALA A 173 -17.22 -2.80 -16.89
C ALA A 173 -17.41 -2.50 -15.39
N HIS A 174 -18.59 -2.80 -14.83
CA HIS A 174 -18.86 -2.63 -13.41
C HIS A 174 -17.99 -3.56 -12.54
N HIS A 175 -17.89 -4.83 -12.87
CA HIS A 175 -17.04 -5.78 -12.14
C HIS A 175 -15.55 -5.40 -12.24
N ALA A 176 -15.08 -5.00 -13.42
CA ALA A 176 -13.72 -4.48 -13.61
C ALA A 176 -13.47 -3.22 -12.75
N SER A 177 -14.45 -2.32 -12.66
CA SER A 177 -14.34 -1.13 -11.79
C SER A 177 -14.28 -1.48 -10.31
N ILE A 178 -14.98 -2.53 -9.87
CA ILE A 178 -14.94 -3.02 -8.49
C ILE A 178 -13.56 -3.58 -8.18
N THR A 179 -13.03 -4.48 -9.01
CA THR A 179 -11.70 -5.07 -8.77
C THR A 179 -10.61 -4.02 -8.86
N TRP A 180 -10.70 -3.06 -9.80
CA TRP A 180 -9.80 -1.92 -9.85
C TRP A 180 -9.82 -1.09 -8.56
N TYR A 181 -11.01 -0.79 -8.03
CA TYR A 181 -11.14 -0.07 -6.77
C TYR A 181 -10.52 -0.84 -5.60
N LEU A 182 -10.75 -2.15 -5.51
CA LEU A 182 -10.16 -3.00 -4.48
C LEU A 182 -8.63 -3.06 -4.61
N SER A 183 -8.10 -3.27 -5.82
CA SER A 183 -6.66 -3.26 -6.11
C SER A 183 -6.00 -1.95 -5.73
N ARG A 184 -6.67 -0.82 -6.02
CA ARG A 184 -6.20 0.51 -5.62
C ARG A 184 -6.14 0.64 -4.10
N ARG A 185 -7.21 0.26 -3.38
CA ARG A 185 -7.25 0.28 -1.90
C ARG A 185 -6.20 -0.63 -1.28
N LEU A 186 -5.97 -1.80 -1.88
CA LEU A 186 -4.94 -2.75 -1.45
C LEU A 186 -3.54 -2.17 -1.62
N THR A 187 -3.30 -1.49 -2.75
CA THR A 187 -2.04 -0.79 -3.03
C THR A 187 -1.81 0.34 -2.01
N GLU A 188 -2.82 1.16 -1.73
CA GLU A 188 -2.78 2.20 -0.68
C GLU A 188 -2.44 1.60 0.70
N ALA A 189 -3.07 0.48 1.08
CA ALA A 189 -2.80 -0.20 2.35
C ALA A 189 -1.36 -0.77 2.41
N SER A 190 -0.87 -1.34 1.30
CA SER A 190 0.49 -1.87 1.20
C SER A 190 1.55 -0.76 1.31
N GLN A 191 1.28 0.42 0.74
CA GLN A 191 2.16 1.59 0.86
C GLN A 191 2.28 2.03 2.32
N LEU A 192 1.16 2.12 3.04
CA LEU A 192 1.18 2.51 4.46
C LEU A 192 2.01 1.55 5.31
N LEU A 193 1.91 0.24 5.06
CA LEU A 193 2.71 -0.76 5.78
C LEU A 193 4.19 -0.61 5.44
N ARG A 194 4.53 -0.46 4.17
CA ARG A 194 5.92 -0.26 3.73
C ARG A 194 6.52 1.00 4.34
N ASP A 195 5.82 2.14 4.30
CA ASP A 195 6.30 3.40 4.88
C ASP A 195 6.63 3.23 6.38
N MET A 196 5.77 2.52 7.11
CA MET A 196 6.01 2.20 8.53
C MET A 196 7.23 1.32 8.73
N GLN A 197 7.43 0.30 7.88
CA GLN A 197 8.59 -0.60 7.95
C GLN A 197 9.90 0.09 7.55
N GLU A 198 9.87 0.96 6.53
CA GLU A 198 11.01 1.79 6.14
C GLU A 198 11.41 2.73 7.28
N GLU A 199 10.45 3.42 7.90
CA GLU A 199 10.71 4.28 9.05
C GLU A 199 11.28 3.48 10.24
N ARG A 200 10.78 2.27 10.51
CA ARG A 200 11.31 1.40 11.59
C ARG A 200 12.74 0.96 11.31
N MET A 201 13.00 0.48 10.09
CA MET A 201 14.33 0.05 9.66
C MET A 201 15.32 1.22 9.75
N LYS A 202 14.91 2.42 9.30
CA LYS A 202 15.71 3.64 9.42
C LYS A 202 16.06 3.97 10.88
N ARG A 203 15.09 3.91 11.80
CA ARG A 203 15.35 4.14 13.25
C ARG A 203 16.27 3.06 13.85
N GLN A 204 16.15 1.81 13.41
CA GLN A 204 17.05 0.74 13.84
C GLN A 204 18.48 0.94 13.32
N LEU A 205 18.65 1.32 12.06
CA LEU A 205 19.96 1.64 11.48
C LEU A 205 20.61 2.87 12.14
N GLU A 206 19.84 3.91 12.46
CA GLU A 206 20.34 5.06 13.19
C GLU A 206 20.80 4.66 14.60
N ARG A 207 20.12 3.71 15.24
CA ARG A 207 20.52 3.16 16.54
C ARG A 207 21.80 2.33 16.47
N THR A 208 21.93 1.42 15.51
CA THR A 208 23.19 0.65 15.35
C THR A 208 24.35 1.58 15.02
N ARG A 209 24.11 2.59 14.18
CA ARG A 209 25.10 3.64 13.85
C ARG A 209 25.51 4.47 15.08
N THR A 210 24.56 4.79 15.97
CA THR A 210 24.84 5.58 17.18
C THR A 210 25.43 4.75 18.32
N LEU A 211 25.13 3.45 18.42
CA LEU A 211 25.80 2.56 19.36
C LEU A 211 27.29 2.42 19.01
N GLY A 212 27.61 2.33 17.71
CA GLY A 212 29.00 2.35 17.25
C GLY A 212 29.74 3.67 17.53
N SER A 213 29.07 4.82 17.38
CA SER A 213 29.67 6.13 17.70
C SER A 213 29.69 6.46 19.19
N GLY A 214 28.74 5.93 19.97
CA GLY A 214 28.66 6.05 21.42
C GLY A 214 29.80 5.31 22.10
N ALA A 215 30.05 4.06 21.72
CA ALA A 215 31.19 3.27 22.22
C ALA A 215 32.55 3.93 21.85
N ALA A 216 32.69 4.44 20.62
CA ALA A 216 33.89 5.17 20.20
C ALA A 216 34.10 6.48 20.97
N ARG A 217 33.01 7.20 21.29
CA ARG A 217 33.05 8.44 22.09
C ARG A 217 33.31 8.16 23.57
N GLU A 218 32.77 7.09 24.12
CA GLU A 218 32.99 6.65 25.50
C GLU A 218 34.42 6.14 25.69
N ALA A 219 34.97 5.41 24.72
CA ALA A 219 36.39 5.05 24.70
C ALA A 219 37.31 6.28 24.63
N ALA A 220 36.96 7.30 23.83
CA ALA A 220 37.68 8.57 23.80
C ALA A 220 37.56 9.37 25.11
N PHE A 221 36.44 9.26 25.81
CA PHE A 221 36.22 9.91 27.11
C PHE A 221 36.96 9.20 28.25
N LEU A 222 36.99 7.87 28.26
CA LEU A 222 37.80 7.09 29.22
C LEU A 222 39.30 7.35 29.01
N GLY A 223 39.75 7.53 27.77
CA GLY A 223 41.11 7.98 27.45
C GLY A 223 41.43 9.45 27.81
N SER A 224 40.45 10.24 28.26
CA SER A 224 40.61 11.64 28.66
C SER A 224 40.19 11.94 30.11
N SER A 225 40.17 10.91 30.97
CA SER A 225 39.94 11.09 32.42
C SER A 225 40.96 12.08 33.02
N PRO A 226 40.54 13.12 33.78
CA PRO A 226 41.39 14.25 34.14
C PRO A 226 42.22 14.08 35.42
N HIS A 227 42.42 12.86 35.90
CA HIS A 227 43.17 12.62 37.15
C HIS A 227 44.64 12.20 36.96
N LEU A 228 45.20 12.42 35.76
CA LEU A 228 46.61 12.20 35.46
C LEU A 228 47.21 13.47 34.83
N ASN A 229 48.25 14.00 35.48
CA ASN A 229 48.99 15.20 35.07
C ASN A 229 49.48 15.13 33.61
N PRO A 230 49.39 16.19 32.79
CA PRO A 230 49.68 16.14 31.35
C PRO A 230 51.17 16.38 31.04
N ALA A 231 52.09 15.77 31.79
CA ALA A 231 53.51 16.08 31.66
C ALA A 231 54.43 14.89 31.32
N ASN A 232 53.95 13.64 31.20
CA ASN A 232 54.87 12.55 30.91
C ASN A 232 54.29 11.34 30.15
N ILE A 233 53.63 11.57 29.00
CA ILE A 233 53.34 10.49 28.05
C ILE A 233 54.10 10.78 26.76
N THR A 234 55.30 10.20 26.67
CA THR A 234 56.03 10.09 25.41
C THR A 234 55.45 8.89 24.68
N PRO A 235 55.06 9.00 23.39
CA PRO A 235 54.51 7.86 22.66
C PRO A 235 55.61 6.79 22.47
N PRO A 236 55.33 5.49 22.67
CA PRO A 236 56.28 4.46 22.30
C PRO A 236 56.42 4.42 20.77
N SER A 237 57.65 4.61 20.29
CA SER A 237 58.07 4.42 18.90
C SER A 237 57.95 2.93 18.51
N PRO A 238 57.73 2.58 17.23
CA PRO A 238 57.37 1.23 16.84
C PRO A 238 58.61 0.33 16.86
N ALA A 239 58.60 -0.69 17.70
CA ALA A 239 59.55 -1.79 17.64
C ALA A 239 58.80 -3.07 17.28
N ASP A 240 59.33 -3.75 16.27
CA ASP A 240 58.82 -4.95 15.64
C ASP A 240 58.44 -6.04 16.66
N SER A 241 57.16 -6.41 16.69
CA SER A 241 56.69 -7.62 17.37
C SER A 241 55.50 -8.17 16.59
N SER A 242 55.76 -9.20 15.81
CA SER A 242 54.80 -9.97 15.04
C SER A 242 53.91 -10.82 15.95
N ALA A 243 52.91 -10.22 16.59
CA ALA A 243 51.71 -10.89 17.09
C ALA A 243 50.77 -9.87 17.76
N SER A 244 49.89 -9.24 16.98
CA SER A 244 48.65 -8.68 17.54
C SER A 244 47.56 -8.66 16.48
N GLY A 245 46.47 -9.37 16.78
CA GLY A 245 45.27 -9.45 15.96
C GLY A 245 44.62 -8.08 15.88
N SER A 246 44.72 -7.49 14.71
CA SER A 246 44.07 -6.26 14.30
C SER A 246 42.53 -6.40 14.39
N TRP A 247 41.89 -5.80 15.39
CA TRP A 247 40.43 -5.84 15.56
C TRP A 247 39.67 -4.78 14.72
N LEU A 248 40.39 -3.93 13.98
CA LEU A 248 39.82 -3.07 12.94
C LEU A 248 40.66 -3.13 11.66
N GLY A 249 40.69 -4.33 11.08
CA GLY A 249 41.09 -4.50 9.69
C GLY A 249 40.10 -3.83 8.73
N GLY A 250 40.45 -2.64 8.25
CA GLY A 250 40.19 -2.23 6.87
C GLY A 250 38.75 -1.89 6.45
N ALA A 251 38.10 -0.90 7.07
CA ALA A 251 36.89 -0.29 6.49
C ALA A 251 36.87 1.25 6.49
N SER A 252 37.96 1.91 6.88
CA SER A 252 38.08 3.38 6.84
C SER A 252 38.23 3.98 5.43
N ASN A 253 38.37 3.15 4.38
CA ASN A 253 38.48 3.62 2.99
C ASN A 253 37.19 3.53 2.15
N LEU A 254 36.06 3.11 2.74
CA LEU A 254 34.76 3.06 2.04
C LEU A 254 33.82 4.20 2.43
N ALA A 255 34.07 4.87 3.56
CA ALA A 255 33.22 5.95 4.08
C ALA A 255 33.50 7.33 3.46
N SER A 256 34.66 7.51 2.81
CA SER A 256 35.09 8.78 2.22
C SER A 256 34.87 8.87 0.69
N SER A 257 34.46 7.78 0.03
CA SER A 257 34.46 7.68 -1.44
C SER A 257 33.09 7.87 -2.11
N PHE A 258 31.98 7.86 -1.35
CA PHE A 258 30.63 8.08 -1.88
C PHE A 258 30.06 9.48 -1.59
N ALA A 259 30.80 10.32 -0.87
CA ALA A 259 30.40 11.70 -0.56
C ALA A 259 30.87 12.73 -1.61
N ALA A 260 31.48 12.29 -2.73
CA ALA A 260 32.02 13.16 -3.77
C ALA A 260 31.56 12.74 -5.17
N SER A 261 30.26 12.71 -5.43
CA SER A 261 29.68 12.96 -6.76
C SER A 261 28.18 13.21 -6.63
N ILE A 262 27.64 14.15 -7.43
CA ILE A 262 26.30 14.80 -7.36
C ILE A 262 26.35 16.04 -6.43
N GLY A 263 26.81 17.21 -6.89
CA GLY A 263 26.06 18.21 -7.69
C GLY A 263 25.00 18.91 -6.81
N SER A 264 24.93 20.23 -6.59
CA SER A 264 25.37 21.39 -7.36
C SER A 264 25.25 22.67 -6.49
N SER A 265 26.20 23.61 -6.66
CA SER A 265 26.05 25.09 -6.58
C SER A 265 25.13 25.75 -5.54
N ALA A 266 25.72 26.30 -4.47
CA ALA A 266 25.36 27.62 -3.92
C ALA A 266 26.47 28.13 -2.99
N THR A 267 26.93 29.34 -3.25
CA THR A 267 27.87 30.14 -2.48
C THR A 267 27.25 30.62 -1.17
N PHE A 268 27.82 30.31 0.00
CA PHE A 268 27.95 31.26 1.12
C PHE A 268 28.86 30.72 2.26
N ASP A 269 29.45 31.70 2.95
CA ASP A 269 30.49 31.76 3.98
C ASP A 269 30.25 30.95 5.28
N PRO A 270 31.30 30.40 5.94
CA PRO A 270 31.24 30.04 7.35
C PRO A 270 32.32 30.81 8.16
N SER A 271 31.89 31.86 8.86
CA SER A 271 32.56 32.34 10.06
C SER A 271 31.95 31.66 11.27
N HIS A 272 32.77 30.98 12.09
CA HIS A 272 32.73 30.95 13.57
C HIS A 272 33.77 29.94 14.11
N SER A 273 34.94 30.51 14.42
CA SER A 273 35.83 30.28 15.56
C SER A 273 35.70 29.01 16.42
N ALA A 274 36.82 28.29 16.56
CA ALA A 274 37.35 27.92 17.87
C ALA A 274 38.87 27.67 17.77
N SER A 275 39.60 28.31 18.68
CA SER A 275 41.04 28.55 18.72
C SER A 275 41.87 27.38 19.25
N THR A 276 42.96 27.05 18.56
CA THR A 276 44.09 26.25 19.08
C THR A 276 45.04 27.15 19.85
N ILE A 277 45.30 26.86 21.14
CA ILE A 277 46.33 27.51 21.96
C ILE A 277 47.40 26.46 22.31
N ARG A 278 48.63 26.69 21.82
CA ARG A 278 49.88 26.10 22.31
C ARG A 278 50.39 26.92 23.49
N PRO A 279 51.12 26.33 24.45
CA PRO A 279 52.13 27.07 25.19
C PRO A 279 53.54 26.50 25.00
N GLY A 280 54.49 27.43 24.87
CA GLY A 280 55.93 27.20 24.75
C GLY A 280 56.65 27.12 26.09
N GLY A 281 57.88 26.62 26.04
CA GLY A 281 58.78 26.52 27.19
C GLY A 281 59.52 27.82 27.52
N MET A 282 60.02 27.89 28.75
CA MET A 282 61.14 28.74 29.17
C MET A 282 61.65 28.30 30.56
N SER A 283 62.97 28.38 30.70
CA SER A 283 63.86 27.88 31.75
C SER A 283 63.78 28.59 33.11
N ALA A 284 64.23 27.91 34.17
CA ALA A 284 65.09 28.50 35.22
C ALA A 284 65.83 27.40 36.03
N SER A 285 67.09 27.68 36.36
CA SER A 285 68.03 26.84 37.11
C SER A 285 67.85 26.93 38.64
N THR A 286 68.41 25.96 39.39
CA THR A 286 69.41 26.16 40.50
C THR A 286 69.37 25.03 41.55
N THR A 287 70.46 24.25 41.58
CA THR A 287 71.23 23.72 42.74
C THR A 287 70.64 22.75 43.78
N MET A 288 71.17 21.51 43.71
CA MET A 288 71.65 20.60 44.78
C MET A 288 70.81 20.42 46.07
N ARG A 289 70.28 19.21 46.26
CA ARG A 289 70.56 18.42 47.48
C ARG A 289 70.36 16.91 47.25
N ASP A 290 71.35 16.20 47.79
CA ASP A 290 71.57 14.75 47.92
C ASP A 290 70.35 13.88 48.25
N ASP A 291 70.34 12.72 47.60
CA ASP A 291 70.20 11.37 48.17
C ASP A 291 69.10 11.11 49.21
N TRP A 292 67.97 10.58 48.74
CA TRP A 292 67.14 9.62 49.48
C TRP A 292 66.60 8.58 48.49
N MET A 293 67.31 7.46 48.37
CA MET A 293 66.76 6.19 47.90
C MET A 293 65.52 5.85 48.73
N SER A 294 64.35 5.93 48.13
CA SER A 294 63.16 5.18 48.55
C SER A 294 62.51 4.66 47.27
N GLU A 295 62.84 3.42 46.94
CA GLU A 295 61.99 2.53 46.14
C GLU A 295 60.58 2.59 46.73
N THR A 296 59.69 3.33 46.09
CA THR A 296 58.29 3.36 46.46
C THR A 296 57.50 3.63 45.19
N ASP A 297 57.05 2.50 44.64
CA ASP A 297 55.85 2.36 43.82
C ASP A 297 55.98 2.84 42.37
N GLU A 298 56.78 2.10 41.60
CA GLU A 298 56.34 1.59 40.30
C GLU A 298 55.11 0.67 40.49
N GLU A 299 54.02 1.18 41.07
CA GLU A 299 52.71 0.56 40.91
C GLU A 299 52.25 0.90 39.49
N GLU A 300 52.85 0.18 38.54
CA GLU A 300 52.22 -0.15 37.28
C GLU A 300 50.77 -0.53 37.62
N LEU A 301 49.83 0.33 37.20
CA LEU A 301 48.38 0.15 37.39
C LEU A 301 47.93 -1.09 36.62
N GLU A 302 48.34 -2.26 37.07
CA GLU A 302 47.84 -3.54 36.64
C GLU A 302 46.37 -3.60 37.06
N LEU A 303 45.48 -3.55 36.08
CA LEU A 303 44.05 -3.77 36.28
C LEU A 303 43.88 -5.01 37.17
N SER A 304 43.19 -4.86 38.31
CA SER A 304 42.94 -6.01 39.20
C SER A 304 42.38 -7.18 38.39
N ALA A 305 42.79 -8.43 38.70
CA ALA A 305 42.32 -9.60 37.97
C ALA A 305 40.78 -9.67 37.86
N SER A 306 40.06 -9.15 38.87
CA SER A 306 38.60 -8.98 38.84
C SER A 306 38.10 -7.95 37.82
N GLN A 307 38.82 -6.86 37.61
CA GLN A 307 38.45 -5.82 36.64
C GLN A 307 38.74 -6.27 35.20
N ILE A 308 39.78 -7.06 34.98
CA ILE A 308 40.05 -7.72 33.69
C ILE A 308 38.91 -8.69 33.35
N GLN A 309 38.50 -9.53 34.30
CA GLN A 309 37.38 -10.45 34.11
C GLN A 309 36.07 -9.70 33.79
N GLN A 310 35.81 -8.56 34.44
CA GLN A 310 34.65 -7.73 34.14
C GLN A 310 34.73 -7.14 32.72
N PHE A 311 35.89 -6.64 32.28
CA PHE A 311 36.06 -6.14 30.92
C PHE A 311 35.92 -7.22 29.85
N GLU A 312 36.41 -8.44 30.11
CA GLU A 312 36.21 -9.58 29.22
C GLU A 312 34.72 -9.95 29.09
N GLU A 313 33.99 -9.95 30.21
CA GLU A 313 32.55 -10.21 30.23
C GLU A 313 31.76 -9.09 29.52
N GLU A 314 32.10 -7.81 29.75
CA GLU A 314 31.49 -6.67 29.07
C GLU A 314 31.77 -6.69 27.57
N ASN A 315 33.00 -6.99 27.14
CA ASN A 315 33.35 -7.14 25.73
C ASN A 315 32.60 -8.29 25.06
N ALA A 316 32.47 -9.44 25.73
CA ALA A 316 31.69 -10.58 25.23
C ALA A 316 30.21 -10.22 25.07
N ASN A 317 29.64 -9.50 26.03
CA ASN A 317 28.25 -9.02 26.00
C ASN A 317 28.01 -7.99 24.88
N ILE A 318 28.94 -7.05 24.67
CA ILE A 318 28.89 -6.09 23.56
C ILE A 318 28.90 -6.82 22.22
N LEU A 319 29.83 -7.78 22.04
CA LEU A 319 29.92 -8.56 20.81
C LEU A 319 28.64 -9.35 20.53
N GLN A 320 28.06 -9.97 21.56
CA GLN A 320 26.79 -10.69 21.43
C GLN A 320 25.65 -9.75 21.03
N ASN A 321 25.54 -8.58 21.67
CA ASN A 321 24.52 -7.58 21.33
C ASN A 321 24.71 -7.02 19.89
N VAL A 322 25.95 -6.82 19.45
CA VAL A 322 26.25 -6.44 18.07
C VAL A 322 25.82 -7.54 17.08
N GLN A 323 26.05 -8.82 17.41
CA GLN A 323 25.59 -9.94 16.58
C GLN A 323 24.06 -10.00 16.51
N ASP A 324 23.37 -9.88 17.65
CA ASP A 324 21.91 -9.92 17.73
C ASP A 324 21.26 -8.74 17.00
N THR A 325 21.83 -7.54 17.11
CA THR A 325 21.35 -6.36 16.39
C THR A 325 21.55 -6.51 14.88
N LEU A 326 22.67 -7.08 14.44
CA LEU A 326 22.92 -7.34 13.03
C LEU A 326 21.94 -8.37 12.47
N ALA A 327 21.70 -9.47 13.18
CA ALA A 327 20.72 -10.48 12.79
C ALA A 327 19.31 -9.88 12.69
N SER A 328 18.91 -9.05 13.65
CA SER A 328 17.62 -8.35 13.62
C SER A 328 17.51 -7.38 12.43
N VAL A 329 18.58 -6.66 12.07
CA VAL A 329 18.58 -5.75 10.92
C VAL A 329 18.45 -6.52 9.61
N GLN A 330 19.20 -7.61 9.44
CA GLN A 330 19.11 -8.48 8.25
C GLN A 330 17.70 -9.05 8.08
N GLN A 331 17.07 -9.49 9.17
CA GLN A 331 15.70 -9.99 9.16
C GLN A 331 14.70 -8.89 8.78
N ALA A 332 14.86 -7.67 9.31
CA ALA A 332 14.02 -6.53 8.96
C ALA A 332 14.19 -6.13 7.48
N GLU A 333 15.41 -6.18 6.95
CA GLU A 333 15.71 -5.92 5.54
C GLU A 333 15.03 -6.94 4.62
N ALA A 334 15.12 -8.24 4.95
CA ALA A 334 14.44 -9.29 4.18
C ALA A 334 12.91 -9.08 4.13
N ARG A 335 12.31 -8.72 5.26
CA ARG A 335 10.86 -8.41 5.33
C ARG A 335 10.50 -7.17 4.51
N LEU A 336 11.34 -6.13 4.55
CA LEU A 336 11.15 -4.92 3.76
C LEU A 336 11.26 -5.20 2.25
N MET A 337 12.20 -6.06 1.85
CA MET A 337 12.30 -6.53 0.46
C MET A 337 11.05 -7.29 0.01
N GLU A 338 10.50 -8.14 0.87
CA GLU A 338 9.28 -8.90 0.55
C GLU A 338 8.05 -7.99 0.37
N ILE A 339 7.84 -7.01 1.26
CA ILE A 339 6.69 -6.09 1.13
C ILE A 339 6.85 -5.18 -0.09
N SER A 340 8.07 -4.76 -0.41
CA SER A 340 8.34 -3.90 -1.56
C SER A 340 8.15 -4.67 -2.87
N ALA A 341 8.51 -5.95 -2.92
CA ALA A 341 8.20 -6.84 -4.03
C ALA A 341 6.67 -6.98 -4.21
N LEU A 342 5.93 -7.26 -3.13
CA LEU A 342 4.47 -7.34 -3.16
C LEU A 342 3.85 -6.04 -3.65
N GLN A 343 4.31 -4.89 -3.15
CA GLN A 343 3.82 -3.60 -3.57
C GLN A 343 4.10 -3.34 -5.06
N MET A 344 5.32 -3.60 -5.53
CA MET A 344 5.68 -3.39 -6.93
C MET A 344 4.78 -4.22 -7.86
N GLU A 345 4.50 -5.45 -7.45
CA GLU A 345 3.56 -6.32 -8.17
C GLU A 345 2.14 -5.74 -8.18
N LEU A 346 1.63 -5.28 -7.04
CA LEU A 346 0.31 -4.65 -6.95
C LEU A 346 0.21 -3.38 -7.80
N VAL A 347 1.24 -2.53 -7.79
CA VAL A 347 1.28 -1.31 -8.60
C VAL A 347 1.31 -1.65 -10.09
N THR A 348 2.16 -2.60 -10.49
CA THR A 348 2.24 -3.06 -11.88
C THR A 348 0.90 -3.63 -12.35
N HIS A 349 0.27 -4.45 -11.50
CA HIS A 349 -1.05 -5.00 -11.77
C HIS A 349 -2.12 -3.91 -11.91
N LEU A 350 -2.12 -2.93 -11.00
CA LEU A 350 -3.06 -1.79 -11.03
C LEU A 350 -2.89 -0.94 -12.29
N THR A 351 -1.66 -0.71 -12.76
CA THR A 351 -1.41 0.03 -14.00
C THR A 351 -2.01 -0.70 -15.20
N LYS A 352 -1.74 -2.00 -15.34
CA LYS A 352 -2.32 -2.83 -16.40
C LYS A 352 -3.85 -2.86 -16.31
N GLN A 353 -4.38 -3.01 -15.10
CA GLN A 353 -5.83 -3.05 -14.86
C GLN A 353 -6.51 -1.73 -15.18
N THR A 354 -5.83 -0.59 -14.99
CA THR A 354 -6.38 0.73 -15.30
C THR A 354 -6.67 0.87 -16.79
N GLU A 355 -5.70 0.52 -17.65
CA GLU A 355 -5.87 0.54 -19.11
C GLU A 355 -7.02 -0.38 -19.55
N GLN A 356 -7.08 -1.60 -19.01
CA GLN A 356 -8.15 -2.56 -19.33
C GLN A 356 -9.53 -2.07 -18.89
N THR A 357 -9.62 -1.43 -17.72
CA THR A 357 -10.88 -0.92 -17.17
C THR A 357 -11.39 0.27 -17.98
N GLU A 358 -10.49 1.16 -18.41
CA GLU A 358 -10.83 2.28 -19.29
C GLU A 358 -11.38 1.81 -20.64
N GLN A 359 -10.72 0.83 -21.27
CA GLN A 359 -11.20 0.22 -22.52
C GLN A 359 -12.60 -0.38 -22.36
N LEU A 360 -12.82 -1.19 -21.32
CA LEU A 360 -14.14 -1.79 -21.06
C LEU A 360 -15.22 -0.74 -20.80
N TYR A 361 -14.87 0.37 -20.15
CA TYR A 361 -15.78 1.46 -19.88
C TYR A 361 -16.16 2.21 -21.17
N GLU A 362 -15.19 2.52 -22.03
CA GLU A 362 -15.44 3.13 -23.33
C GLU A 362 -16.30 2.24 -24.22
N ASP A 363 -16.00 0.94 -24.27
CA ASP A 363 -16.77 -0.06 -25.02
C ASP A 363 -18.22 -0.17 -24.53
N ALA A 364 -18.43 -0.16 -23.21
CA ALA A 364 -19.76 -0.19 -22.62
C ALA A 364 -20.58 1.08 -22.97
N ILE A 365 -19.96 2.26 -22.94
CA ILE A 365 -20.62 3.52 -23.33
C ILE A 365 -20.95 3.52 -24.82
N ALA A 366 -19.99 3.14 -25.66
CA ALA A 366 -20.19 3.09 -27.11
C ALA A 366 -21.34 2.14 -27.46
N THR A 367 -21.37 0.97 -26.81
CA THR A 367 -22.42 -0.04 -26.98
C THR A 367 -23.78 0.44 -26.48
N ALA A 368 -23.84 1.15 -25.34
CA ALA A 368 -25.08 1.74 -24.87
C ALA A 368 -25.63 2.78 -25.86
N ALA A 369 -24.77 3.65 -26.40
CA ALA A 369 -25.16 4.70 -27.34
C ALA A 369 -25.66 4.13 -28.68
N THR A 370 -25.09 3.03 -29.15
CA THR A 370 -25.54 2.37 -30.38
C THR A 370 -26.85 1.60 -30.19
N VAL A 371 -27.04 0.94 -29.05
CA VAL A 371 -28.32 0.30 -28.70
C VAL A 371 -29.44 1.34 -28.57
N GLU A 372 -29.17 2.48 -27.95
CA GLU A 372 -30.13 3.58 -27.85
C GLU A 372 -30.57 4.07 -29.25
N LYS A 373 -29.60 4.37 -30.12
CA LYS A 373 -29.89 4.75 -31.52
C LYS A 373 -30.63 3.65 -32.29
N GLY A 374 -30.29 2.38 -32.08
CA GLY A 374 -30.99 1.24 -32.67
C GLY A 374 -32.45 1.18 -32.24
N ASN A 375 -32.72 1.39 -30.96
CA ASN A 375 -34.07 1.43 -30.40
C ASN A 375 -34.90 2.60 -30.96
N GLU A 376 -34.29 3.77 -31.17
CA GLU A 376 -34.93 4.89 -31.85
C GLU A 376 -35.29 4.54 -33.30
N GLN A 377 -34.36 3.97 -34.05
CA GLN A 377 -34.60 3.54 -35.43
C GLN A 377 -35.71 2.50 -35.54
N LEU A 378 -35.79 1.54 -34.61
CA LEU A 378 -36.88 0.57 -34.55
C LEU A 378 -38.25 1.24 -34.29
N LYS A 379 -38.28 2.24 -33.41
CA LYS A 379 -39.48 3.02 -33.12
C LYS A 379 -39.92 3.81 -34.34
N GLU A 380 -39.00 4.42 -35.07
CA GLU A 380 -39.29 5.11 -36.32
C GLU A 380 -39.73 4.16 -37.43
N ALA A 381 -39.03 3.03 -37.62
CA ALA A 381 -39.39 2.02 -38.61
C ALA A 381 -40.81 1.50 -38.37
N ARG A 382 -41.20 1.30 -37.09
CA ARG A 382 -42.57 0.93 -36.72
C ARG A 382 -43.60 2.00 -37.07
N ARG A 383 -43.25 3.29 -36.91
CA ARG A 383 -44.11 4.42 -37.34
C ARG A 383 -44.26 4.43 -38.86
N ARG A 384 -43.14 4.38 -39.60
CA ARG A 384 -43.14 4.30 -41.08
C ARG A 384 -43.94 3.10 -41.60
N ALA A 385 -43.81 1.93 -40.99
CA ALA A 385 -44.56 0.73 -41.38
C ALA A 385 -46.07 0.84 -41.10
N ARG A 386 -46.49 1.64 -40.10
CA ARG A 386 -47.91 1.94 -39.86
C ARG A 386 -48.44 2.92 -40.89
N ASP A 387 -47.67 3.95 -41.22
CA ASP A 387 -48.09 4.95 -42.20
C ASP A 387 -48.10 4.37 -43.62
N GLY A 388 -47.10 3.56 -43.99
CA GLY A 388 -47.10 2.82 -45.25
C GLY A 388 -48.31 1.90 -45.40
N ARG A 389 -48.74 1.22 -44.32
CA ARG A 389 -49.97 0.43 -44.32
C ARG A 389 -51.22 1.27 -44.58
N LYS A 390 -51.32 2.47 -44.02
CA LYS A 390 -52.45 3.39 -44.31
C LYS A 390 -52.46 3.82 -45.78
N TRP A 391 -51.29 4.15 -46.33
CA TRP A 391 -51.15 4.54 -47.73
C TRP A 391 -51.50 3.42 -48.70
N ILE A 392 -51.04 2.18 -48.43
CA ILE A 392 -51.41 1.00 -49.23
C ILE A 392 -52.93 0.79 -49.20
N LEU A 393 -53.57 0.96 -48.03
CA LEU A 393 -55.02 0.79 -47.89
C LEU A 393 -55.78 1.87 -48.67
N LEU A 394 -55.34 3.13 -48.60
CA LEU A 394 -55.88 4.23 -49.41
C LEU A 394 -55.74 3.96 -50.91
N PHE A 395 -54.57 3.49 -51.34
CA PHE A 395 -54.32 3.14 -52.74
C PHE A 395 -55.24 2.01 -53.22
N LEU A 396 -55.40 0.95 -52.42
CA LEU A 396 -56.29 -0.18 -52.75
C LEU A 396 -57.75 0.25 -52.89
N ILE A 397 -58.23 1.10 -51.98
CA ILE A 397 -59.59 1.67 -52.07
C ILE A 397 -59.72 2.52 -53.34
N GLY A 398 -58.77 3.42 -53.60
CA GLY A 398 -58.78 4.28 -54.79
C GLY A 398 -58.79 3.46 -56.08
N ALA A 399 -57.91 2.48 -56.21
CA ALA A 399 -57.85 1.59 -57.37
C ALA A 399 -59.15 0.78 -57.56
N SER A 400 -59.76 0.30 -56.47
CA SER A 400 -61.03 -0.41 -56.54
C SER A 400 -62.18 0.47 -57.07
N LEU A 401 -62.24 1.73 -56.63
CA LEU A 401 -63.22 2.71 -57.11
C LEU A 401 -62.99 3.08 -58.57
N SER A 402 -61.72 3.25 -58.98
CA SER A 402 -61.37 3.51 -60.39
C SER A 402 -61.80 2.36 -61.30
N LEU A 403 -61.59 1.11 -60.90
CA LEU A 403 -62.05 -0.07 -61.65
C LEU A 403 -63.58 -0.14 -61.74
N LEU A 404 -64.29 0.20 -60.67
CA LEU A 404 -65.76 0.25 -60.68
C LEU A 404 -66.28 1.30 -61.66
N PHE A 405 -65.66 2.48 -61.69
CA PHE A 405 -66.05 3.56 -62.60
C PHE A 405 -65.77 3.20 -64.07
N LEU A 406 -64.64 2.55 -64.35
CA LEU A 406 -64.25 2.12 -65.69
C LEU A 406 -65.04 0.92 -66.20
N HIS A 407 -65.70 0.16 -65.31
CA HIS A 407 -66.63 -0.90 -65.69
C HIS A 407 -68.06 -0.38 -65.87
N TYR A 408 -68.44 0.68 -65.14
CA TYR A 408 -69.78 1.25 -65.22
C TYR A 408 -70.00 2.13 -66.47
N TYR A 409 -68.92 2.65 -67.04
CA TYR A 409 -68.91 3.50 -68.23
C TYR A 409 -68.23 2.77 -69.38
#